data_AF-A0A377ZTX8-F1
#
_entry.id   AF-A0A377ZTX8-F1
#
_cell.length_a   1.000
_cell.length_b   1.000
_cell.length_c   1.000
_cell.angle_alpha   90.00
_cell.angle_beta   90.00
_cell.angle_gamma   90.00
#
_symmetry.space_group_name_H-M   'P 1'
#
loop_
_entity.id
_entity.type
_entity.pdbx_description
1 polymer ?
#
loop_
_entity_poly.entity_id
_entity_poly.type
_entity_poly.pdbx_seq_one_letter_code
_entity_poly.pdbx_strand_id
1 'polypeptide(L)'
;MEKKLGLSALTALVLSSMLGAGVFSLPQNMAAVASPSALLIGWAITGVGILFLAFAMLLLTRIRPDLDGGIFTYAREGFGELIGFCSAWGYWLCAVIANVSYLVIVFSALSFFTDTPELRLFGDGNTWQSIVGASVLLWVVHFLVLRGVQTAAGINLVATLAKLLPLGAFVALAALAFQLDTFRLDFSGLALGVPVWEQVKNTMLITLWVFIGVEGAVVVSARARHKRDVGRATLLAVLSALAVYLLSTLLSLGVVPRSELAEMRNPSMAGLMVRLMGSWGRSSLPPG
;
A
#
# COMPACT_ATOMS: atom_id res chain seq x y z
N MET A 1 29.41 -12.40 -1.59
CA MET A 1 29.48 -11.09 -2.28
C MET A 1 28.06 -10.57 -2.45
N GLU A 2 27.63 -9.60 -1.64
CA GLU A 2 26.33 -8.95 -1.85
C GLU A 2 26.34 -8.24 -3.21
N LYS A 3 25.50 -8.71 -4.15
CA LYS A 3 25.34 -8.04 -5.45
C LYS A 3 24.67 -6.69 -5.19
N LYS A 4 25.45 -5.62 -5.30
CA LYS A 4 24.93 -4.25 -5.22
C LYS A 4 23.85 -4.04 -6.28
N LEU A 5 22.72 -3.47 -5.87
CA LEU A 5 21.55 -3.29 -6.73
C LEU A 5 21.72 -2.07 -7.64
N GLY A 6 21.32 -2.21 -8.92
CA GLY A 6 21.22 -1.11 -9.87
C GLY A 6 19.95 -0.28 -9.65
N LEU A 7 19.85 0.87 -10.34
CA LEU A 7 18.74 1.82 -10.18
C LEU A 7 17.35 1.17 -10.30
N SER A 8 17.11 0.36 -11.33
CA SER A 8 15.81 -0.29 -11.56
C SER A 8 15.42 -1.27 -10.46
N ALA A 9 16.37 -2.08 -9.99
CA ALA A 9 16.14 -3.03 -8.90
C ALA A 9 15.92 -2.31 -7.56
N LEU A 10 16.63 -1.19 -7.32
CA LEU A 10 16.39 -0.32 -6.17
C LEU A 10 14.99 0.30 -6.23
N THR A 11 14.60 0.87 -7.38
CA THR A 11 13.25 1.44 -7.57
C THR A 11 12.17 0.39 -7.34
N ALA A 12 12.31 -0.81 -7.90
CA ALA A 12 11.34 -1.88 -7.73
C ALA A 12 11.23 -2.36 -6.28
N LEU A 13 12.36 -2.44 -5.57
CA LEU A 13 12.39 -2.83 -4.17
C LEU A 13 11.71 -1.77 -3.27
N VAL A 14 12.00 -0.49 -3.51
CA VAL A 14 11.40 0.63 -2.79
C VAL A 14 9.92 0.79 -3.13
N LEU A 15 9.55 0.62 -4.40
CA LEU A 15 8.15 0.59 -4.81
C LEU A 15 7.41 -0.56 -4.12
N SER A 16 7.99 -1.76 -4.09
CA SER A 16 7.39 -2.91 -3.42
C SER A 16 7.26 -2.75 -1.91
N SER A 17 8.09 -1.94 -1.25
CA SER A 17 7.95 -1.65 0.17
C SER A 17 6.84 -0.64 0.46
N MET A 18 6.60 0.30 -0.46
CA MET A 18 5.46 1.22 -0.39
C MET A 18 4.14 0.49 -0.71
N LEU A 19 4.14 -0.37 -1.74
CA LEU A 19 3.00 -1.21 -2.15
C LEU A 19 2.76 -2.35 -1.15
N GLY A 20 2.32 -1.99 0.05
CA GLY A 20 1.84 -2.90 1.08
C GLY A 20 0.44 -3.44 0.78
N ALA A 21 -0.14 -4.20 1.71
CA ALA A 21 -1.50 -4.71 1.53
C ALA A 21 -2.59 -3.60 1.46
N GLY A 22 -2.24 -2.37 1.86
CA GLY A 22 -3.14 -1.22 1.79
C GLY A 22 -3.63 -0.86 0.40
N VAL A 23 -2.81 -1.11 -0.63
CA VAL A 23 -3.18 -0.80 -2.02
C VAL A 23 -4.40 -1.58 -2.50
N PHE A 24 -4.60 -2.80 -2.00
CA PHE A 24 -5.70 -3.66 -2.43
C PHE A 24 -7.05 -3.26 -1.82
N SER A 25 -7.04 -2.51 -0.71
CA SER A 25 -8.25 -1.99 -0.05
C SER A 25 -8.52 -0.53 -0.39
N LEU A 26 -7.58 0.11 -1.09
CA LEU A 26 -7.57 1.54 -1.40
C LEU A 26 -8.83 2.01 -2.15
N PRO A 27 -9.32 1.31 -3.20
CA PRO A 27 -10.52 1.73 -3.92
C PRO A 27 -11.75 1.93 -3.03
N GLN A 28 -12.10 0.92 -2.21
CA GLN A 28 -13.25 1.02 -1.32
C GLN A 28 -13.04 2.00 -0.18
N ASN A 29 -11.86 1.99 0.47
CA ASN A 29 -11.59 2.91 1.58
C ASN A 29 -11.76 4.38 1.16
N MET A 30 -11.31 4.74 -0.05
CA MET A 30 -11.50 6.09 -0.57
C MET A 30 -12.93 6.35 -1.01
N ALA A 31 -13.57 5.38 -1.69
CA ALA A 31 -14.97 5.50 -2.10
C ALA A 31 -15.94 5.59 -0.93
N ALA A 32 -15.58 5.10 0.26
CA ALA A 32 -16.41 5.27 1.46
C ALA A 32 -16.45 6.75 1.91
N VAL A 33 -15.33 7.46 1.84
CA VAL A 33 -15.17 8.77 2.51
C VAL A 33 -15.13 9.98 1.58
N ALA A 34 -14.96 9.79 0.27
CA ALA A 34 -14.79 10.89 -0.67
C ALA A 34 -15.45 10.68 -2.03
N SER A 35 -15.93 11.77 -2.62
CA SER A 35 -16.37 11.84 -4.01
C SER A 35 -15.18 11.88 -4.97
N PRO A 36 -15.37 11.61 -6.27
CA PRO A 36 -14.29 11.69 -7.26
C PRO A 36 -13.57 13.04 -7.25
N SER A 37 -14.29 14.15 -7.10
CA SER A 37 -13.68 15.49 -7.03
C SER A 37 -12.84 15.72 -5.77
N ALA A 38 -13.35 15.34 -4.59
CA ALA A 38 -12.61 15.44 -3.34
C ALA A 38 -11.38 14.52 -3.33
N LEU A 39 -11.49 13.34 -3.95
CA LEU A 39 -10.42 12.37 -4.09
C LEU A 39 -9.27 12.91 -4.96
N LEU A 40 -9.58 13.60 -6.06
CA LEU A 40 -8.57 14.26 -6.90
C LEU A 40 -7.83 15.36 -6.13
N ILE A 41 -8.54 16.18 -5.36
CA ILE A 41 -7.93 17.23 -4.52
C ILE A 41 -7.05 16.59 -3.44
N GLY A 42 -7.55 15.56 -2.76
CA GLY A 42 -6.81 14.82 -1.74
C GLY A 42 -5.51 14.22 -2.30
N TRP A 43 -5.57 13.56 -3.46
CA TRP A 43 -4.38 13.04 -4.14
C TRP A 43 -3.41 14.12 -4.57
N ALA A 44 -3.89 15.28 -5.03
CA ALA A 44 -3.03 16.39 -5.39
C ALA A 44 -2.25 16.91 -4.17
N ILE A 45 -2.94 17.12 -3.04
CA ILE A 45 -2.32 17.59 -1.79
C ILE A 45 -1.32 16.55 -1.27
N THR A 46 -1.72 15.28 -1.17
CA THR A 46 -0.83 14.22 -0.70
C THR A 46 0.34 14.00 -1.65
N GLY A 47 0.11 14.02 -2.97
CA GLY A 47 1.15 13.88 -3.98
C GLY A 47 2.23 14.95 -3.85
N VAL A 48 1.82 16.22 -3.68
CA VAL A 48 2.76 17.32 -3.43
C VAL A 48 3.49 17.11 -2.09
N GLY A 49 2.77 16.77 -1.03
CA GLY A 49 3.35 16.54 0.30
C GLY A 49 4.38 15.41 0.32
N ILE A 50 4.08 14.27 -0.32
CA ILE A 50 4.98 13.12 -0.34
C ILE A 50 6.20 13.36 -1.22
N LEU A 51 6.07 14.15 -2.29
CA LEU A 51 7.22 14.59 -3.08
C LEU A 51 8.14 15.49 -2.24
N PHE A 52 7.60 16.45 -1.48
CA PHE A 52 8.40 17.24 -0.56
C PHE A 52 9.10 16.37 0.51
N LEU A 53 8.41 15.39 1.07
CA LEU A 53 9.01 14.44 2.01
C LEU A 53 10.14 13.63 1.37
N ALA A 54 9.92 13.11 0.15
CA ALA A 54 10.94 12.37 -0.60
C ALA A 54 12.16 13.23 -0.92
N PHE A 55 11.95 14.50 -1.30
CA PHE A 55 13.02 15.47 -1.52
C PHE A 55 13.79 15.79 -0.23
N ALA A 56 13.10 15.96 0.90
CA ALA A 56 13.73 16.19 2.19
C ALA A 56 14.63 15.01 2.60
N MET A 57 14.12 13.78 2.48
CA MET A 57 14.89 12.57 2.76
C MET A 57 16.10 12.43 1.83
N LEU A 58 15.91 12.69 0.53
CA LEU A 58 16.99 12.71 -0.45
C LEU A 58 18.08 13.74 -0.08
N LEU A 59 17.67 14.95 0.31
CA LEU A 59 18.61 16.00 0.67
C LEU A 59 19.40 15.62 1.93
N LEU A 60 18.74 15.07 2.95
CA LEU A 60 19.40 14.57 4.16
C LEU A 60 20.44 13.49 3.87
N THR A 61 20.11 12.51 3.02
CA THR A 61 21.07 11.46 2.61
C THR A 61 22.27 12.02 1.85
N ARG A 62 22.15 13.17 1.18
CA ARG A 62 23.27 13.84 0.50
C ARG A 62 24.11 14.71 1.43
N ILE A 63 23.48 15.44 2.35
CA ILE A 63 24.16 16.35 3.28
C ILE A 63 24.89 15.57 4.38
N ARG A 64 24.26 14.52 4.91
CA ARG A 64 24.81 13.67 5.97
C ARG A 64 24.95 12.21 5.50
N PRO A 65 25.87 11.92 4.55
CA PRO A 65 26.10 10.58 4.04
C PRO A 65 26.83 9.66 5.03
N ASP A 66 27.33 10.24 6.13
CA ASP A 66 27.96 9.61 7.30
C ASP A 66 26.94 8.93 8.23
N LEU A 67 25.70 9.40 8.22
CA LEU A 67 24.63 8.87 9.07
C LEU A 67 23.99 7.65 8.41
N ASP A 68 24.52 6.47 8.72
CA ASP A 68 23.94 5.18 8.35
C ASP A 68 22.94 4.74 9.44
N GLY A 69 21.66 4.59 9.08
CA GLY A 69 20.65 4.12 10.04
C GLY A 69 19.26 4.73 9.91
N GLY A 70 18.83 5.20 8.74
CA GLY A 70 17.43 5.59 8.57
C GLY A 70 17.02 6.88 9.29
N ILE A 71 15.70 7.11 9.35
CA ILE A 71 15.08 8.36 9.82
C ILE A 71 15.41 8.67 11.30
N PHE A 72 15.51 7.65 12.15
CA PHE A 72 15.76 7.83 13.58
C PHE A 72 17.18 8.34 13.87
N THR A 73 18.15 8.01 13.02
CA THR A 73 19.53 8.50 13.16
C THR A 73 19.60 10.00 12.88
N TYR A 74 18.85 10.49 11.90
CA TYR A 74 18.70 11.93 11.65
C TYR A 74 18.05 12.66 12.83
N ALA A 75 17.02 12.06 13.45
CA ALA A 75 16.36 12.62 14.62
C ALA A 75 17.29 12.68 15.85
N ARG A 76 18.07 11.61 16.09
CA ARG A 76 19.04 11.56 17.18
C ARG A 76 20.13 12.61 17.02
N GLU A 77 20.71 12.71 15.84
CA GLU A 77 21.81 13.64 15.57
C GLU A 77 21.33 15.10 15.60
N GLY A 78 20.13 15.37 15.09
CA GLY A 78 19.59 16.74 15.05
C GLY A 78 19.06 17.24 16.39
N PHE A 79 18.55 16.35 17.25
CA PHE A 79 17.75 16.74 18.41
C PHE A 79 18.12 16.02 19.72
N GLY A 80 19.13 15.16 19.71
CA GLY A 80 19.62 14.44 20.89
C GLY A 80 18.99 13.06 21.10
N GLU A 81 19.50 12.35 22.11
CA GLU A 81 19.18 10.93 22.33
C GLU A 81 17.71 10.66 22.67
N LEU A 82 17.07 11.54 23.46
CA LEU A 82 15.67 11.37 23.85
C LEU A 82 14.73 11.41 22.63
N ILE A 83 14.94 12.37 21.72
CA ILE A 83 14.10 12.51 20.52
C ILE A 83 14.39 11.38 19.53
N GLY A 84 15.65 10.96 19.41
CA GLY A 84 16.02 9.74 18.68
C GLY A 84 15.30 8.50 19.21
N PHE A 85 15.26 8.31 20.53
CA PHE A 85 14.55 7.21 21.18
C PHE A 85 13.04 7.26 20.90
N CYS A 86 12.40 8.41 21.09
CA CYS A 86 10.97 8.57 20.79
C CYS A 86 10.64 8.26 19.32
N SER A 87 11.49 8.69 18.39
CA SER A 87 11.34 8.40 16.95
C SER A 87 11.45 6.90 16.67
N ALA A 88 12.46 6.23 17.23
CA ALA A 88 12.66 4.79 17.05
C ALA A 88 11.51 3.97 17.68
N TRP A 89 11.08 4.34 18.88
CA TRP A 89 9.96 3.68 19.58
C TRP A 89 8.64 3.85 18.83
N GLY A 90 8.36 5.08 18.36
CA GLY A 90 7.18 5.36 17.55
C GLY A 90 7.16 4.56 16.25
N TYR A 91 8.32 4.48 15.56
CA TYR A 91 8.46 3.67 14.36
C TYR A 91 8.21 2.18 14.64
N TRP A 92 8.78 1.65 15.72
CA TRP A 92 8.57 0.26 16.13
C TRP A 92 7.08 -0.03 16.41
N LEU A 93 6.38 0.84 17.14
CA LEU A 93 4.96 0.69 17.42
C LEU A 93 4.12 0.71 16.13
N CYS A 94 4.40 1.64 15.21
CA CYS A 94 3.77 1.69 13.90
C CYS A 94 3.99 0.40 13.11
N ALA A 95 5.20 -0.17 13.14
CA ALA A 95 5.51 -1.42 12.47
C ALA A 95 4.73 -2.61 13.07
N VAL A 96 4.57 -2.67 14.40
CA VAL A 96 3.74 -3.70 15.07
C VAL A 96 2.29 -3.63 14.59
N ILE A 97 1.69 -2.42 14.59
CA ILE A 97 0.31 -2.22 14.15
C ILE A 97 0.14 -2.55 12.66
N ALA A 98 1.10 -2.14 11.82
CA ALA A 98 1.08 -2.43 10.39
C ALA A 98 1.11 -3.95 10.11
N ASN A 99 1.92 -4.71 10.85
CA ASN A 99 1.97 -6.17 10.72
C ASN A 99 0.62 -6.83 11.03
N VAL A 100 -0.07 -6.37 12.08
CA VAL A 100 -1.43 -6.87 12.40
C VAL A 100 -2.40 -6.55 11.26
N SER A 101 -2.38 -5.33 10.75
CA SER A 101 -3.22 -4.92 9.61
C SER A 101 -2.98 -5.79 8.37
N TYR A 102 -1.73 -6.14 8.06
CA TYR A 102 -1.41 -7.03 6.95
C TYR A 102 -2.01 -8.43 7.14
N LEU A 103 -1.93 -9.00 8.34
CA LEU A 103 -2.51 -10.31 8.61
C LEU A 103 -4.05 -10.27 8.47
N VAL A 104 -4.70 -9.23 8.98
CA VAL A 104 -6.15 -9.04 8.79
C VAL A 104 -6.51 -9.03 7.31
N ILE A 105 -5.77 -8.30 6.47
CA ILE A 105 -6.02 -8.25 5.02
C ILE A 105 -5.80 -9.60 4.35
N VAL A 106 -4.79 -10.38 4.76
CA VAL A 106 -4.56 -11.74 4.23
C VAL A 106 -5.74 -12.64 4.54
N PHE A 107 -6.23 -12.67 5.78
CA PHE A 107 -7.38 -13.50 6.16
C PHE A 107 -8.70 -12.99 5.56
N SER A 108 -8.85 -11.67 5.41
CA SER A 108 -9.97 -11.09 4.65
C SER A 108 -9.91 -11.50 3.18
N ALA A 109 -8.73 -11.57 2.57
CA ALA A 109 -8.57 -12.07 1.21
C ALA A 109 -8.88 -13.58 1.10
N LEU A 110 -8.42 -14.39 2.07
CA LEU A 110 -8.73 -15.83 2.12
C LEU A 110 -10.23 -16.11 2.31
N SER A 111 -10.92 -15.21 3.01
CA SER A 111 -12.38 -15.29 3.19
C SER A 111 -13.14 -15.33 1.86
N PHE A 112 -12.64 -14.68 0.79
CA PHE A 112 -13.28 -14.73 -0.53
C PHE A 112 -13.35 -16.15 -1.11
N PHE A 113 -12.43 -17.05 -0.73
CA PHE A 113 -12.39 -18.43 -1.22
C PHE A 113 -13.07 -19.43 -0.30
N THR A 114 -13.28 -19.06 0.95
CA THR A 114 -13.63 -19.99 2.04
C THR A 114 -14.95 -19.67 2.73
N ASP A 115 -15.33 -18.38 2.77
CA ASP A 115 -16.63 -17.97 3.28
C ASP A 115 -17.70 -18.20 2.21
N THR A 116 -18.76 -18.90 2.59
CA THR A 116 -20.00 -19.07 1.80
C THR A 116 -21.15 -18.38 2.54
N PRO A 117 -22.31 -18.12 1.89
CA PRO A 117 -23.48 -17.52 2.55
C PRO A 117 -23.90 -18.24 3.85
N GLU A 118 -23.66 -19.55 3.91
CA GLU A 118 -24.01 -20.44 5.02
C GLU A 118 -22.91 -20.54 6.10
N LEU A 119 -21.66 -20.15 5.79
CA LEU A 119 -20.52 -20.32 6.71
C LEU A 119 -19.52 -19.17 6.57
N ARG A 120 -19.40 -18.36 7.62
CA ARG A 120 -18.38 -17.30 7.73
C ARG A 120 -17.23 -17.79 8.60
N LEU A 121 -16.14 -18.24 7.98
CA LEU A 121 -14.93 -18.70 8.67
C LEU A 121 -14.02 -17.52 9.02
N PHE A 122 -13.65 -16.70 8.04
CA PHE A 122 -12.64 -15.65 8.23
C PHE A 122 -13.23 -14.24 8.30
N GLY A 123 -14.44 -14.00 7.76
CA GLY A 123 -15.07 -12.68 7.85
C GLY A 123 -14.18 -11.60 7.25
N ASP A 124 -14.23 -10.38 7.78
CA ASP A 124 -13.37 -9.28 7.32
C ASP A 124 -11.94 -9.38 7.90
N GLY A 125 -11.47 -10.61 8.14
CA GLY A 125 -10.21 -10.91 8.83
C GLY A 125 -10.27 -10.68 10.34
N ASN A 126 -11.47 -10.50 10.91
CA ASN A 126 -11.69 -10.13 12.31
C ASN A 126 -12.36 -11.23 13.16
N THR A 127 -12.61 -12.42 12.59
CA THR A 127 -13.17 -13.56 13.34
C THR A 127 -12.12 -14.19 14.25
N TRP A 128 -12.57 -14.97 15.25
CA TRP A 128 -11.64 -15.67 16.14
C TRP A 128 -10.75 -16.67 15.39
N GLN A 129 -11.27 -17.31 14.32
CA GLN A 129 -10.50 -18.17 13.44
C GLN A 129 -9.41 -17.39 12.69
N SER A 130 -9.73 -16.19 12.19
CA SER A 130 -8.75 -15.28 11.57
C SER A 130 -7.66 -14.88 12.56
N ILE A 131 -8.00 -14.62 13.83
CA ILE A 131 -7.01 -14.31 14.86
C ILE A 131 -6.07 -15.48 15.13
N VAL A 132 -6.61 -16.70 15.26
CA VAL A 132 -5.80 -17.92 15.45
C VAL A 132 -4.91 -18.16 14.24
N GLY A 133 -5.47 -18.10 13.03
CA GLY A 133 -4.73 -18.27 11.78
C GLY A 133 -3.63 -17.21 11.60
N ALA A 134 -3.94 -15.94 11.87
CA ALA A 134 -2.99 -14.84 11.83
C ALA A 134 -1.84 -15.04 12.83
N SER A 135 -2.16 -15.50 14.04
CA SER A 135 -1.16 -15.81 15.07
C SER A 135 -0.23 -16.93 14.62
N VAL A 136 -0.78 -18.03 14.10
CA VAL A 136 0.02 -19.16 13.58
C VAL A 136 0.90 -18.69 12.43
N LEU A 137 0.35 -17.95 11.47
CA LEU A 137 1.11 -17.45 10.32
C LEU A 137 2.24 -16.50 10.76
N LEU A 138 1.98 -15.61 11.73
CA LEU A 138 2.99 -14.72 12.31
C LEU A 138 4.15 -15.53 12.90
N TRP A 139 3.86 -16.55 13.70
CA TRP A 139 4.89 -17.40 14.31
C TRP A 139 5.66 -18.21 13.27
N VAL A 140 4.99 -18.73 12.24
CA VAL A 140 5.65 -19.42 11.12
C VAL A 140 6.63 -18.47 10.43
N VAL A 141 6.20 -17.26 10.08
CA VAL A 141 7.08 -16.25 9.47
C VAL A 141 8.24 -15.93 10.42
N HIS A 142 7.98 -15.73 11.71
CA HIS A 142 9.01 -15.49 12.72
C HIS A 142 10.07 -16.59 12.76
N PHE A 143 9.67 -17.86 12.80
CA PHE A 143 10.62 -18.99 12.77
C PHE A 143 11.40 -19.08 11.45
N LEU A 144 10.78 -18.74 10.32
CA LEU A 144 11.48 -18.65 9.04
C LEU A 144 12.53 -17.52 9.04
N VAL A 145 12.24 -16.38 9.67
CA VAL A 145 13.20 -15.29 9.86
C VAL A 145 14.38 -15.75 10.71
N LEU A 146 14.11 -16.42 11.85
CA LEU A 146 15.15 -16.95 12.73
C LEU A 146 16.06 -17.97 12.03
N ARG A 147 15.50 -18.74 11.08
CA ARG A 147 16.26 -19.66 10.22
C ARG A 147 17.03 -18.97 9.08
N GLY A 148 16.94 -17.65 8.98
CA GLY A 148 17.64 -16.85 7.96
C GLY A 148 17.02 -16.90 6.56
N VAL A 149 15.80 -17.43 6.40
CA VAL A 149 15.15 -17.62 5.07
C VAL A 149 14.89 -16.28 4.37
N GLN A 150 14.71 -15.19 5.13
CA GLN A 150 14.44 -13.85 4.58
C GLN A 150 15.59 -13.24 3.76
N THR A 151 16.81 -13.76 3.86
CA THR A 151 17.96 -13.24 3.07
C THR A 151 18.04 -13.82 1.66
N ALA A 152 17.19 -14.78 1.30
CA ALA A 152 17.16 -15.31 -0.06
C ALA A 152 16.60 -14.27 -1.04
N ALA A 153 17.50 -13.66 -1.83
CA ALA A 153 17.15 -12.66 -2.86
C ALA A 153 16.04 -13.13 -3.83
N GLY A 154 15.96 -14.44 -4.09
CA GLY A 154 14.90 -15.04 -4.92
C GLY A 154 13.50 -14.93 -4.30
N ILE A 155 13.36 -15.16 -2.99
CA ILE A 155 12.07 -15.09 -2.29
C ILE A 155 11.53 -13.66 -2.34
N ASN A 156 12.38 -12.67 -2.09
CA ASN A 156 11.97 -11.27 -2.13
C ASN A 156 11.56 -10.83 -3.55
N LEU A 157 12.26 -11.31 -4.59
CA LEU A 157 11.93 -11.02 -5.98
C LEU A 157 10.59 -11.64 -6.37
N VAL A 158 10.35 -12.92 -6.03
CA VAL A 158 9.07 -13.59 -6.28
C VAL A 158 7.94 -12.89 -5.53
N ALA A 159 8.14 -12.52 -4.27
CA ALA A 159 7.15 -11.77 -3.48
C ALA A 159 6.83 -10.40 -4.09
N THR A 160 7.85 -9.70 -4.62
CA THR A 160 7.68 -8.42 -5.31
C THR A 160 6.85 -8.59 -6.58
N LEU A 161 7.20 -9.57 -7.43
CA LEU A 161 6.47 -9.84 -8.67
C LEU A 161 5.03 -10.31 -8.41
N ALA A 162 4.83 -11.14 -7.38
CA ALA A 162 3.51 -11.62 -6.98
C ALA A 162 2.55 -10.48 -6.56
N LYS A 163 3.09 -9.33 -6.14
CA LYS A 163 2.30 -8.12 -5.84
C LYS A 163 2.15 -7.21 -7.05
N LEU A 164 3.25 -6.94 -7.76
CA LEU A 164 3.26 -6.00 -8.88
C LEU A 164 2.45 -6.49 -10.09
N LEU A 165 2.47 -7.79 -10.39
CA LEU A 165 1.78 -8.36 -11.54
C LEU A 165 0.25 -8.23 -11.42
N PRO A 166 -0.42 -8.69 -10.33
CA PRO A 166 -1.86 -8.51 -10.18
C PRO A 166 -2.27 -7.04 -10.18
N LEU A 167 -1.47 -6.18 -9.55
CA LEU A 167 -1.74 -4.75 -9.50
C LEU A 167 -1.64 -4.08 -10.89
N GLY A 168 -0.63 -4.45 -11.68
CA GLY A 168 -0.50 -3.99 -13.06
C GLY A 168 -1.65 -4.48 -13.95
N ALA A 169 -2.03 -5.76 -13.80
CA ALA A 169 -3.17 -6.35 -14.49
C ALA A 169 -4.48 -5.64 -14.12
N PHE A 170 -4.68 -5.33 -12.84
CA PHE A 170 -5.84 -4.58 -12.37
C PHE A 170 -5.94 -3.20 -13.03
N VAL A 171 -4.85 -2.42 -13.02
CA VAL A 171 -4.83 -1.08 -13.65
C VAL A 171 -5.14 -1.18 -15.14
N ALA A 172 -4.57 -2.15 -15.86
CA ALA A 172 -4.83 -2.35 -17.28
C ALA A 172 -6.29 -2.73 -17.55
N LEU A 173 -6.85 -3.70 -16.83
CA LEU A 173 -8.23 -4.14 -17.00
C LEU A 173 -9.24 -3.04 -16.60
N ALA A 174 -8.99 -2.32 -15.51
CA ALA A 174 -9.83 -1.22 -15.07
C ALA A 174 -9.79 -0.05 -16.06
N ALA A 175 -8.66 0.21 -16.71
CA ALA A 175 -8.56 1.20 -17.78
C ALA A 175 -9.36 0.81 -19.02
N LEU A 176 -9.36 -0.47 -19.40
CA LEU A 176 -10.14 -0.98 -20.54
C LEU A 176 -11.65 -0.99 -20.26
N ALA A 177 -12.05 -1.20 -19.01
CA ALA A 177 -13.44 -1.22 -18.59
C ALA A 177 -13.97 0.14 -18.11
N PHE A 178 -13.15 1.20 -18.18
CA PHE A 178 -13.48 2.51 -17.66
C PHE A 178 -14.64 3.16 -18.42
N GLN A 179 -15.68 3.57 -17.69
CA GLN A 179 -16.83 4.28 -18.24
C GLN A 179 -16.91 5.69 -17.66
N LEU A 180 -16.87 6.69 -18.55
CA LEU A 180 -16.87 8.10 -18.15
C LEU A 180 -18.19 8.51 -17.49
N ASP A 181 -19.31 7.93 -17.92
CA ASP A 181 -20.62 8.20 -17.35
C ASP A 181 -20.69 7.75 -15.89
N THR A 182 -20.20 6.53 -15.60
CA THR A 182 -20.09 6.00 -14.24
C THR A 182 -19.18 6.85 -13.36
N PHE A 183 -18.03 7.29 -13.88
CA PHE A 183 -17.10 8.15 -13.16
C PHE A 183 -17.67 9.53 -12.80
N ARG A 184 -18.59 10.05 -13.63
CA ARG A 184 -19.25 11.34 -13.40
C ARG A 184 -20.45 11.26 -12.46
N LEU A 185 -20.93 10.05 -12.12
CA LEU A 185 -21.99 9.87 -11.14
C LEU A 185 -21.53 10.41 -9.78
N ASP A 186 -22.33 11.32 -9.23
CA ASP A 186 -22.07 11.98 -7.94
C ASP A 186 -20.64 12.59 -7.85
N PHE A 187 -20.16 13.19 -8.94
CA PHE A 187 -18.81 13.75 -9.01
C PHE A 187 -18.53 14.78 -7.90
N SER A 188 -19.54 15.58 -7.53
CA SER A 188 -19.47 16.58 -6.46
C SER A 188 -19.67 16.01 -5.05
N GLY A 189 -20.15 14.76 -4.91
CA GLY A 189 -20.38 14.15 -3.60
C GLY A 189 -21.61 14.67 -2.87
N LEU A 190 -22.68 15.01 -3.59
CA LEU A 190 -23.96 15.41 -2.97
C LEU A 190 -24.56 14.25 -2.17
N ALA A 191 -24.37 13.00 -2.61
CA ALA A 191 -24.92 11.83 -1.93
C ALA A 191 -24.21 11.52 -0.59
N LEU A 192 -23.00 12.04 -0.37
CA LEU A 192 -22.27 11.88 0.88
C LEU A 192 -22.84 12.72 2.03
N GLY A 193 -23.47 13.86 1.73
CA GLY A 193 -23.97 14.79 2.76
C GLY A 193 -22.88 15.45 3.62
N VAL A 194 -21.60 15.27 3.29
CA VAL A 194 -20.44 15.78 4.04
C VAL A 194 -19.71 16.84 3.19
N PRO A 195 -19.25 17.96 3.77
CA PRO A 195 -18.55 19.00 3.01
C PRO A 195 -17.22 18.50 2.41
N VAL A 196 -16.86 19.04 1.24
CA VAL A 196 -15.67 18.62 0.46
C VAL A 196 -14.38 18.70 1.28
N TRP A 197 -14.20 19.70 2.15
CA TRP A 197 -12.99 19.84 2.97
C TRP A 197 -12.78 18.64 3.91
N GLU A 198 -13.87 18.09 4.44
CA GLU A 198 -13.82 16.94 5.34
C GLU A 198 -13.55 15.65 4.56
N GLN A 199 -14.13 15.50 3.37
CA GLN A 199 -13.81 14.40 2.45
C GLN A 199 -12.33 14.41 2.05
N VAL A 200 -11.77 15.58 1.77
CA VAL A 200 -10.35 15.77 1.45
C VAL A 200 -9.49 15.39 2.67
N LYS A 201 -9.84 15.86 3.87
CA LYS A 201 -9.13 15.50 5.11
C LYS A 201 -9.13 13.99 5.34
N ASN A 202 -10.28 13.33 5.20
CA ASN A 202 -10.41 11.88 5.40
C ASN A 202 -9.62 11.09 4.34
N THR A 203 -9.64 11.57 3.10
CA THR A 203 -8.80 11.06 2.02
C THR A 203 -7.32 11.14 2.39
N MET A 204 -6.86 12.29 2.89
CA MET A 204 -5.46 12.50 3.26
C MET A 204 -4.98 11.54 4.37
N LEU A 205 -5.86 11.17 5.31
CA LEU A 205 -5.52 10.18 6.35
C LEU A 205 -5.26 8.80 5.75
N ILE A 206 -6.07 8.39 4.77
CA ILE A 206 -5.90 7.11 4.07
C ILE A 206 -4.63 7.15 3.21
N THR A 207 -4.39 8.25 2.49
CA THR A 207 -3.22 8.37 1.61
C THR A 207 -1.91 8.41 2.40
N LEU A 208 -1.87 9.05 3.57
CA LEU A 208 -0.72 9.00 4.47
C LEU A 208 -0.37 7.58 4.89
N TRP A 209 -1.38 6.75 5.19
CA TRP A 209 -1.18 5.37 5.58
C TRP A 209 -0.59 4.50 4.45
N VAL A 210 -1.04 4.67 3.21
CA VAL A 210 -0.53 3.88 2.06
C VAL A 210 0.85 4.31 1.57
N PHE A 211 1.33 5.47 2.01
CA PHE A 211 2.71 5.92 1.77
C PHE A 211 3.68 5.60 2.91
N ILE A 212 3.23 4.93 3.97
CA ILE A 212 4.14 4.32 4.94
C ILE A 212 5.06 3.33 4.18
N GLY A 213 6.36 3.42 4.41
CA GLY A 213 7.37 2.60 3.72
C GLY A 213 8.23 3.38 2.72
N VAL A 214 7.96 4.66 2.46
CA VAL A 214 8.86 5.56 1.70
C VAL A 214 10.23 5.64 2.37
N GLU A 215 10.26 5.58 3.71
CA GLU A 215 11.45 5.49 4.53
C GLU A 215 12.28 4.22 4.30
N GLY A 216 11.65 3.15 3.80
CA GLY A 216 12.32 1.90 3.46
C GLY A 216 13.42 2.10 2.41
N ALA A 217 13.33 3.16 1.60
CA ALA A 217 14.40 3.53 0.67
C ALA A 217 15.73 3.83 1.37
N VAL A 218 15.69 4.42 2.57
CA VAL A 218 16.90 4.70 3.36
C VAL A 218 17.49 3.40 3.90
N VAL A 219 16.66 2.43 4.30
CA VAL A 219 17.11 1.12 4.75
C VAL A 219 17.78 0.33 3.61
N VAL A 220 17.19 0.41 2.41
CA VAL A 220 17.71 -0.27 1.21
C VAL A 220 18.94 0.44 0.63
N SER A 221 19.20 1.69 1.01
CA SER A 221 20.33 2.49 0.52
C SER A 221 21.70 1.82 0.73
N ALA A 222 21.85 1.03 1.80
CA ALA A 222 23.05 0.26 2.09
C ALA A 222 23.38 -0.79 1.00
N ARG A 223 22.36 -1.26 0.27
CA ARG A 223 22.49 -2.28 -0.79
C ARG A 223 22.68 -1.68 -2.19
N ALA A 224 22.75 -0.36 -2.31
CA ALA A 224 22.85 0.33 -3.59
C ALA A 224 24.27 0.27 -4.19
N ARG A 225 24.35 0.16 -5.52
CA ARG A 225 25.63 0.23 -6.25
C ARG A 225 26.27 1.61 -6.17
N HIS A 226 25.48 2.66 -6.27
CA HIS A 226 25.91 4.05 -6.08
C HIS A 226 24.95 4.77 -5.14
N LYS A 227 25.47 5.48 -4.13
CA LYS A 227 24.65 6.31 -3.22
C LYS A 227 23.82 7.37 -3.97
N ARG A 228 24.30 7.83 -5.13
CA ARG A 228 23.58 8.77 -6.03
C ARG A 228 22.31 8.18 -6.64
N ASP A 229 22.26 6.87 -6.85
CA ASP A 229 21.11 6.19 -7.46
C ASP A 229 19.95 6.03 -6.48
N VAL A 230 20.23 6.00 -5.17
CA VAL A 230 19.23 5.87 -4.10
C VAL A 230 18.18 6.97 -4.22
N GLY A 231 18.61 8.22 -4.35
CA GLY A 231 17.68 9.35 -4.47
C GLY A 231 16.78 9.32 -5.69
N ARG A 232 17.36 8.95 -6.84
CA ARG A 232 16.60 8.79 -8.08
C ARG A 232 15.64 7.61 -7.98
N ALA A 233 16.07 6.51 -7.36
CA ALA A 233 15.23 5.34 -7.12
C ALA A 233 14.05 5.67 -6.21
N THR A 234 14.26 6.40 -5.12
CA THR A 234 13.19 6.87 -4.23
C THR A 234 12.19 7.74 -4.97
N LEU A 235 12.66 8.73 -5.72
CA LEU A 235 11.77 9.63 -6.46
C LEU A 235 10.95 8.87 -7.53
N LEU A 236 11.60 7.99 -8.30
CA LEU A 236 10.92 7.15 -9.28
C LEU A 236 9.91 6.20 -8.62
N ALA A 237 10.25 5.63 -7.47
CA ALA A 237 9.36 4.74 -6.73
C ALA A 237 8.15 5.50 -6.18
N VAL A 238 8.34 6.70 -5.61
CA VAL A 238 7.25 7.56 -5.12
C VAL A 238 6.33 7.96 -6.26
N LEU A 239 6.88 8.41 -7.40
CA LEU A 239 6.08 8.77 -8.58
C LEU A 239 5.32 7.56 -9.13
N SER A 240 5.96 6.39 -9.17
CA SER A 240 5.32 5.14 -9.63
C SER A 240 4.23 4.69 -8.68
N ALA A 241 4.45 4.76 -7.36
CA ALA A 241 3.47 4.44 -6.33
C ALA A 241 2.27 5.40 -6.41
N LEU A 242 2.53 6.71 -6.52
CA LEU A 242 1.50 7.72 -6.68
C LEU A 242 0.65 7.47 -7.92
N ALA A 243 1.28 7.18 -9.06
CA ALA A 243 0.58 6.85 -10.30
C ALA A 243 -0.28 5.60 -10.14
N VAL A 244 0.28 4.53 -9.56
CA VAL A 244 -0.44 3.28 -9.28
C VAL A 244 -1.65 3.53 -8.37
N TYR A 245 -1.49 4.25 -7.26
CA TYR A 245 -2.58 4.49 -6.33
C TYR A 245 -3.67 5.37 -6.93
N LEU A 246 -3.29 6.45 -7.63
CA LEU A 246 -4.22 7.35 -8.29
C LEU A 246 -4.99 6.62 -9.41
N LEU A 247 -4.30 5.84 -10.25
CA LEU A 247 -4.95 5.05 -11.29
C LEU A 247 -5.86 3.98 -10.67
N SER A 248 -5.39 3.24 -9.66
CA SER A 248 -6.18 2.18 -9.05
C SER A 248 -7.49 2.72 -8.46
N THR A 249 -7.50 3.92 -7.90
CA THR A 249 -8.68 4.50 -7.24
C THR A 249 -9.62 5.16 -8.22
N LEU A 250 -9.10 6.00 -9.12
CA LEU A 250 -9.91 6.71 -10.10
C LEU A 250 -10.51 5.77 -11.14
N LEU A 251 -9.74 4.77 -11.60
CA LEU A 251 -10.26 3.79 -12.55
C LEU A 251 -11.36 2.94 -11.89
N SER A 252 -11.21 2.58 -10.62
CA SER A 252 -12.26 1.85 -9.89
C SER A 252 -13.59 2.59 -9.86
N LEU A 253 -13.56 3.92 -9.69
CA LEU A 253 -14.76 4.78 -9.72
C LEU A 253 -15.40 4.91 -11.11
N GLY A 254 -14.66 4.59 -12.18
CA GLY A 254 -15.22 4.49 -13.54
C GLY A 254 -15.66 3.09 -13.91
N VAL A 255 -15.28 2.06 -13.14
CA VAL A 255 -15.72 0.67 -13.34
C VAL A 255 -17.04 0.41 -12.62
N VAL A 256 -17.22 0.95 -11.41
CA VAL A 256 -18.45 0.83 -10.61
C VAL A 256 -18.82 2.16 -9.96
N PRO A 257 -20.12 2.42 -9.71
CA PRO A 257 -20.56 3.61 -8.98
C PRO A 257 -19.91 3.69 -7.59
N ARG A 258 -19.65 4.93 -7.13
CA ARG A 258 -19.03 5.20 -5.82
C ARG A 258 -19.75 4.51 -4.65
N SER A 259 -21.08 4.55 -4.63
CA SER A 259 -21.90 3.94 -3.57
C SER A 259 -21.72 2.43 -3.52
N GLU A 260 -21.71 1.76 -4.67
CA GLU A 260 -21.46 0.33 -4.76
C GLU A 260 -20.02 0.00 -4.36
N LEU A 261 -19.04 0.79 -4.81
CA LEU A 261 -17.64 0.60 -4.44
C LEU A 261 -17.41 0.76 -2.94
N ALA A 262 -18.11 1.68 -2.28
CA ALA A 262 -18.04 1.91 -0.84
C ALA A 262 -18.55 0.73 0.00
N GLU A 263 -19.49 -0.05 -0.54
CA GLU A 263 -20.06 -1.23 0.12
C GLU A 263 -19.30 -2.53 -0.19
N MET A 264 -18.31 -2.48 -1.09
CA MET A 264 -17.51 -3.67 -1.41
C MET A 264 -16.69 -4.15 -0.20
N ARG A 265 -16.59 -5.47 -0.05
CA ARG A 265 -15.77 -6.07 0.99
C ARG A 265 -14.29 -5.88 0.69
N ASN A 266 -13.47 -5.68 1.73
CA ASN A 266 -12.03 -5.54 1.58
C ASN A 266 -11.31 -6.91 1.52
N PRO A 267 -10.23 -7.05 0.72
CA PRO A 267 -9.69 -6.07 -0.23
C PRO A 267 -10.57 -5.89 -1.48
N SER A 268 -11.03 -4.66 -1.72
CA SER A 268 -11.95 -4.31 -2.81
C SER A 268 -11.40 -4.55 -4.21
N MET A 269 -10.08 -4.46 -4.40
CA MET A 269 -9.43 -4.77 -5.68
C MET A 269 -9.67 -6.22 -6.12
N ALA A 270 -9.74 -7.17 -5.17
CA ALA A 270 -10.05 -8.57 -5.50
C ALA A 270 -11.47 -8.71 -6.06
N GLY A 271 -12.46 -8.10 -5.39
CA GLY A 271 -13.85 -8.09 -5.86
C GLY A 271 -14.00 -7.41 -7.23
N LEU A 272 -13.29 -6.30 -7.46
CA LEU A 272 -13.28 -5.64 -8.77
C LEU A 272 -12.63 -6.48 -9.85
N MET A 273 -11.50 -7.16 -9.56
CA MET A 273 -10.86 -8.07 -10.51
C MET A 273 -11.79 -9.21 -10.94
N VAL A 274 -12.58 -9.79 -10.03
CA VAL A 274 -13.57 -10.82 -10.38
C VAL A 274 -14.60 -10.29 -11.37
N ARG A 275 -15.11 -9.08 -11.14
CA ARG A 275 -16.07 -8.43 -12.05
C ARG A 275 -15.45 -8.16 -13.42
N LEU A 276 -14.22 -7.64 -13.45
CA LEU A 276 -13.50 -7.30 -14.67
C LEU A 276 -13.12 -8.54 -15.50
N MET A 277 -12.78 -9.66 -14.86
CA MET A 277 -12.39 -10.91 -15.55
C MET A 277 -13.58 -11.79 -15.93
N GLY A 278 -14.81 -11.45 -15.54
CA GLY A 278 -16.02 -12.20 -15.90
C GLY A 278 -15.99 -13.66 -15.44
N SER A 279 -16.23 -14.60 -16.36
CA SER A 279 -16.28 -16.04 -16.08
C SER A 279 -14.93 -16.64 -15.63
N TRP A 280 -13.81 -16.11 -16.11
CA TRP A 280 -12.45 -16.52 -15.70
C TRP A 280 -12.11 -16.08 -14.28
N GLY A 281 -12.66 -14.95 -13.83
CA GLY A 281 -12.58 -14.52 -12.42
C GLY A 281 -13.44 -15.41 -11.50
N ARG A 282 -14.59 -15.84 -11.99
CA ARG A 282 -15.53 -16.74 -11.30
C ARG A 282 -15.11 -18.22 -11.26
N SER A 283 -14.22 -18.68 -12.13
CA SER A 283 -13.64 -20.03 -12.01
C SER A 283 -12.54 -20.12 -10.95
N SER A 284 -11.99 -18.97 -10.54
CA SER A 284 -10.95 -18.86 -9.53
C SER A 284 -11.52 -18.70 -8.12
N LEU A 285 -12.79 -18.31 -7.99
CA LEU A 285 -13.49 -18.03 -6.73
C LEU A 285 -14.86 -18.71 -6.77
N PRO A 286 -15.23 -19.53 -5.77
CA PRO A 286 -16.50 -20.26 -5.80
C PRO A 286 -17.69 -19.31 -5.87
N PRO A 287 -18.83 -19.74 -6.47
CA PRO A 287 -20.02 -18.91 -6.57
C PRO A 287 -20.52 -18.57 -5.17
N GLY A 288 -20.64 -17.27 -4.90
CA GLY A 288 -21.23 -16.71 -3.68
C GLY A 288 -22.74 -16.82 -3.64
#